data_AF-A0A2A4ZLC8-F1
#
_entry.id   AF-A0A2A4ZLC8-F1
#
_cell.length_a   1.000
_cell.length_b   1.000
_cell.length_c   1.000
_cell.angle_alpha   90.00
_cell.angle_beta   90.00
_cell.angle_gamma   90.00
#
_symmetry.space_group_name_H-M   'P 1'
#
loop_
_entity.id
_entity.type
_entity.pdbx_description
1 polymer ?
#
loop_
_entity_poly.entity_id
_entity_poly.type
_entity_poly.pdbx_seq_one_letter_code
_entity_poly.pdbx_strand_id
1 'polypeptide(L)'
;MAKSPEEIAAMVEALGGKKAKRKVLKTTPADTKEKKLPKDVRDGLEKHFGSKLSKVRVHTGGNAKEICKELKAKAFTIGHDVYFMRPADAKKPEMLVHELAHVLQQSHGKIPKPKDGVALISK
;
A
#
# COMPACT_ATOMS: atom_id res chain seq x y z
N MET A 1 3.46 13.86 -15.65
CA MET A 1 2.30 13.28 -16.35
C MET A 1 1.69 12.23 -15.43
N ALA A 2 0.38 12.28 -15.18
CA ALA A 2 -0.32 11.20 -14.48
C ALA A 2 -0.35 9.98 -15.42
N LYS A 3 -0.01 8.79 -14.91
CA LYS A 3 -0.05 7.56 -15.73
C LYS A 3 -1.51 7.15 -15.95
N SER A 4 -1.81 6.67 -17.14
CA SER A 4 -3.12 6.19 -17.51
C SER A 4 -3.50 4.95 -16.69
N PRO A 5 -4.78 4.68 -16.38
CA PRO A 5 -5.20 3.47 -15.67
C PRO A 5 -4.72 2.16 -16.31
N GLU A 6 -4.59 2.15 -17.64
CA GLU A 6 -4.06 1.00 -18.40
C GLU A 6 -2.56 0.79 -18.16
N GLU A 7 -1.78 1.87 -18.09
CA GLU A 7 -0.36 1.79 -17.71
C GLU A 7 -0.21 1.26 -16.29
N ILE A 8 -1.07 1.71 -15.36
CA ILE A 8 -1.10 1.22 -13.98
C ILE A 8 -1.39 -0.29 -13.94
N ALA A 9 -2.35 -0.78 -14.72
CA ALA A 9 -2.64 -2.22 -14.81
C ALA A 9 -1.47 -3.01 -15.41
N ALA A 10 -0.82 -2.50 -16.45
CA ALA A 10 0.38 -3.11 -17.02
C ALA A 10 1.54 -3.16 -16.00
N MET A 11 1.66 -2.14 -15.15
CA MET A 11 2.64 -2.17 -14.06
C MET A 11 2.35 -3.29 -13.06
N VAL A 12 1.08 -3.59 -12.76
CA VAL A 12 0.71 -4.70 -11.88
C VAL A 12 1.14 -6.05 -12.46
N GLU A 13 0.91 -6.27 -13.74
CA GLU A 13 1.30 -7.51 -14.44
C GLU A 13 2.83 -7.70 -14.43
N ALA A 14 3.59 -6.61 -14.50
CA ALA A 14 5.05 -6.64 -14.43
C ALA A 14 5.60 -6.93 -13.01
N LEU A 15 4.77 -6.86 -11.96
CA LEU A 15 5.13 -7.19 -10.57
C LEU A 15 5.12 -8.71 -10.36
N GLY A 16 6.06 -9.41 -11.02
CA GLY A 16 6.22 -10.85 -10.86
C GLY A 16 6.68 -11.25 -9.44
N GLY A 17 5.96 -12.21 -8.85
CA GLY A 17 6.52 -13.25 -7.96
C GLY A 17 6.74 -12.93 -6.48
N LYS A 18 6.77 -11.67 -6.05
CA LYS A 18 6.87 -11.34 -4.61
C LYS A 18 5.47 -11.15 -4.04
N LYS A 19 5.18 -11.71 -2.87
CA LYS A 19 3.90 -11.55 -2.17
C LYS A 19 4.12 -10.74 -0.90
N ALA A 20 3.12 -9.95 -0.52
CA ALA A 20 3.10 -9.36 0.81
C ALA A 20 3.18 -10.46 1.90
N LYS A 21 3.81 -10.13 3.02
CA LYS A 21 3.96 -10.99 4.19
C LYS A 21 3.29 -10.35 5.39
N ARG A 22 2.61 -11.18 6.20
CA ARG A 22 2.07 -10.75 7.50
C ARG A 22 3.19 -10.61 8.52
N LYS A 23 3.17 -9.54 9.29
CA LYS A 23 4.09 -9.25 10.39
C LYS A 23 3.33 -8.67 11.56
N VAL A 24 3.68 -9.11 12.76
CA VAL A 24 3.15 -8.55 14.01
C VAL A 24 3.82 -7.20 14.25
N LEU A 25 3.00 -6.20 14.55
CA LEU A 25 3.41 -4.87 14.98
C LEU A 25 3.67 -4.88 16.48
N LYS A 26 4.77 -4.26 16.89
CA LYS A 26 5.05 -3.96 18.29
C LYS A 26 4.48 -2.60 18.71
N THR A 27 4.33 -1.72 17.73
CA THR A 27 3.95 -0.31 17.92
C THR A 27 2.84 0.03 16.94
N THR A 28 1.81 0.72 17.42
CA THR A 28 0.71 1.21 16.60
C THR A 28 1.11 2.52 15.91
N PRO A 29 0.79 2.71 14.62
CA PRO A 29 1.05 3.97 13.94
C PRO A 29 0.29 5.14 14.59
N ALA A 30 0.99 6.24 14.85
CA ALA A 30 0.48 7.46 15.46
C ALA A 30 1.13 8.70 14.80
N ASP A 31 0.45 9.84 14.91
CA ASP A 31 0.92 11.16 14.43
C ASP A 31 1.26 11.19 12.92
N THR A 32 0.58 10.35 12.14
CA THR A 32 0.78 10.27 10.69
C THR A 32 -0.15 11.24 9.96
N LYS A 33 0.29 11.74 8.80
CA LYS A 33 -0.54 12.51 7.87
C LYS A 33 -1.16 11.58 6.84
N GLU A 34 -2.47 11.51 6.83
CA GLU A 34 -3.24 10.73 5.86
C GLU A 34 -3.57 11.53 4.59
N LYS A 35 -3.60 10.84 3.45
CA LYS A 35 -4.07 11.35 2.18
C LYS A 35 -4.87 10.29 1.44
N LYS A 36 -5.82 10.73 0.61
CA LYS A 36 -6.53 9.83 -0.31
C LYS A 36 -5.56 9.31 -1.37
N LEU A 37 -5.79 8.07 -1.81
CA LEU A 37 -5.07 7.51 -2.94
C LEU A 37 -5.30 8.36 -4.20
N PRO A 38 -4.26 8.69 -4.99
CA PRO A 38 -4.42 9.40 -6.26
C PRO A 38 -5.43 8.69 -7.16
N LYS A 39 -6.28 9.46 -7.85
CA LYS A 39 -7.39 8.91 -8.63
C LYS A 39 -6.91 7.93 -9.70
N ASP A 40 -5.83 8.22 -10.41
CA ASP A 40 -5.33 7.38 -11.50
C ASP A 40 -4.82 6.02 -11.01
N VAL A 41 -4.06 6.04 -9.89
CA VAL A 41 -3.58 4.82 -9.22
C VAL A 41 -4.75 4.00 -8.72
N ARG A 42 -5.74 4.66 -8.11
CA ARG A 42 -6.96 4.02 -7.62
C ARG A 42 -7.69 3.33 -8.78
N ASP A 43 -8.00 4.07 -9.85
CA ASP A 43 -8.77 3.59 -11.00
C ASP A 43 -8.11 2.38 -11.69
N GLY A 44 -6.80 2.46 -11.95
CA GLY A 44 -6.06 1.36 -12.57
C GLY A 44 -6.04 0.07 -11.73
N LEU A 45 -5.86 0.20 -10.41
CA LEU A 45 -5.91 -0.95 -9.49
C LEU A 45 -7.33 -1.49 -9.30
N GLU A 46 -8.34 -0.61 -9.20
CA GLU A 46 -9.76 -1.01 -9.11
C GLU A 46 -10.19 -1.77 -10.37
N LYS A 47 -9.76 -1.32 -11.57
CA LYS A 47 -10.03 -1.98 -12.86
C LYS A 47 -9.36 -3.34 -12.97
N HIS A 48 -8.13 -3.48 -12.48
CA HIS A 48 -7.37 -4.73 -12.56
C HIS A 48 -7.85 -5.78 -11.55
N PHE A 49 -8.06 -5.40 -10.29
CA PHE A 49 -8.41 -6.34 -9.21
C PHE A 49 -9.92 -6.48 -8.96
N GLY A 50 -10.75 -5.62 -9.56
CA GLY A 50 -12.20 -5.62 -9.34
C GLY A 50 -12.63 -5.21 -7.92
N SER A 51 -11.76 -4.54 -7.16
CA SER A 51 -11.99 -4.17 -5.76
C SER A 51 -12.07 -2.68 -5.56
N LYS A 52 -12.95 -2.22 -4.67
CA LYS A 52 -13.07 -0.79 -4.32
C LYS A 52 -11.95 -0.33 -3.39
N LEU A 53 -11.16 0.65 -3.84
CA LEU A 53 -10.03 1.25 -3.12
C LEU A 53 -10.33 2.65 -2.58
N SER A 54 -11.58 3.12 -2.71
CA SER A 54 -11.99 4.45 -2.23
C SER A 54 -11.83 4.65 -0.71
N LYS A 55 -11.79 3.56 0.06
CA LYS A 55 -11.52 3.57 1.51
C LYS A 55 -10.02 3.58 1.85
N VAL A 56 -9.14 3.36 0.87
CA VAL A 56 -7.70 3.33 1.10
C VAL A 56 -7.20 4.71 1.47
N ARG A 57 -6.32 4.77 2.48
CA ARG A 57 -5.61 5.97 2.91
C ARG A 57 -4.12 5.72 2.87
N VAL A 58 -3.38 6.75 2.48
CA VAL A 58 -1.92 6.74 2.43
C VAL A 58 -1.40 7.64 3.54
N HIS A 59 -0.67 7.05 4.48
CA HIS A 59 -0.14 7.68 5.68
C HIS A 59 1.36 7.90 5.53
N THR A 60 1.82 9.09 5.94
CA THR A 60 3.23 9.48 5.93
C THR A 60 3.59 10.31 7.16
N GLY A 61 4.84 10.25 7.62
CA GLY A 61 5.28 10.98 8.83
C GLY A 61 4.96 10.22 10.12
N GLY A 62 4.95 10.93 11.25
CA GLY A 62 4.77 10.33 12.58
C GLY A 62 5.80 9.25 12.88
N ASN A 63 5.36 8.20 13.58
CA ASN A 63 6.18 7.01 13.88
C ASN A 63 6.20 5.97 12.74
N ALA A 64 5.56 6.22 11.58
CA ALA A 64 5.54 5.26 10.47
C ALA A 64 6.95 4.90 9.98
N LYS A 65 7.89 5.84 10.03
CA LYS A 65 9.30 5.61 9.67
C LYS A 65 9.97 4.60 10.60
N GLU A 66 9.67 4.64 11.88
CA GLU A 66 10.23 3.73 12.88
C GLU A 66 9.67 2.32 12.69
N ILE A 67 8.36 2.21 12.56
CA ILE A 67 7.67 0.93 12.29
C ILE A 67 8.21 0.29 11.00
N CYS A 68 8.37 1.06 9.92
CA CYS A 68 9.00 0.58 8.68
C CYS A 68 10.41 -0.01 8.91
N LYS A 69 11.24 0.63 9.76
CA LYS A 69 12.57 0.12 10.10
C LYS A 69 12.48 -1.19 10.89
N GLU A 70 11.60 -1.27 11.88
CA GLU A 70 11.38 -2.50 12.66
C GLU A 70 10.93 -3.68 11.78
N LEU A 71 10.05 -3.38 10.84
CA LEU A 71 9.53 -4.35 9.88
C LEU A 71 10.53 -4.68 8.74
N LYS A 72 11.61 -3.92 8.62
CA LYS A 72 12.59 -3.97 7.51
C LYS A 72 11.89 -3.86 6.14
N ALA A 73 10.95 -2.92 6.04
CA ALA A 73 10.13 -2.66 4.86
C ALA A 73 10.09 -1.16 4.52
N LYS A 74 9.80 -0.81 3.26
CA LYS A 74 9.66 0.60 2.83
C LYS A 74 8.25 1.14 3.09
N ALA A 75 7.27 0.26 3.09
CA ALA A 75 5.90 0.55 3.47
C ALA A 75 5.26 -0.67 4.14
N PHE A 76 4.15 -0.44 4.82
CA PHE A 76 3.32 -1.48 5.40
C PHE A 76 1.85 -1.11 5.33
N THR A 77 0.96 -2.09 5.40
CA THR A 77 -0.48 -1.90 5.30
C THR A 77 -1.20 -2.52 6.49
N ILE A 78 -2.10 -1.78 7.11
CA ILE A 78 -2.99 -2.25 8.17
C ILE A 78 -4.42 -2.04 7.67
N GLY A 79 -5.15 -3.11 7.39
CA GLY A 79 -6.49 -2.99 6.84
C GLY A 79 -6.50 -2.22 5.52
N HIS A 80 -7.12 -1.04 5.52
CA HIS A 80 -7.20 -0.13 4.36
C HIS A 80 -6.13 0.98 4.34
N ASP A 81 -5.29 1.05 5.37
CA ASP A 81 -4.36 2.14 5.59
C ASP A 81 -2.94 1.71 5.22
N VAL A 82 -2.31 2.44 4.29
CA VAL A 82 -0.97 2.16 3.77
C VAL A 82 -0.01 3.22 4.29
N TYR A 83 1.04 2.80 4.98
CA TYR A 83 2.00 3.66 5.65
C TYR A 83 3.35 3.59 4.92
N PHE A 84 3.91 4.75 4.56
CA PHE A 84 5.21 4.83 3.89
C PHE A 84 6.28 5.36 4.84
N MET A 85 7.49 4.77 4.76
CA MET A 85 8.65 5.21 5.52
C MET A 85 9.04 6.65 5.20
N ARG A 86 8.95 7.06 3.93
CA ARG A 86 9.31 8.41 3.47
C ARG A 86 8.15 9.01 2.68
N PRO A 87 7.80 10.29 2.93
CA PRO A 87 6.77 10.99 2.15
C PRO A 87 7.05 11.04 0.65
N ALA A 88 8.32 11.03 0.25
CA ALA A 88 8.73 11.01 -1.15
C ALA A 88 8.36 9.71 -1.87
N ASP A 89 8.29 8.58 -1.16
CA ASP A 89 7.88 7.30 -1.76
C ASP A 89 6.37 7.26 -2.02
N ALA A 90 5.57 7.82 -1.10
CA ALA A 90 4.11 7.97 -1.27
C ALA A 90 3.70 8.90 -2.42
N LYS A 91 4.63 9.72 -2.94
CA LYS A 91 4.41 10.59 -4.11
C LYS A 91 4.66 9.89 -5.43
N LYS A 92 5.34 8.74 -5.43
CA LYS A 92 5.68 8.01 -6.66
C LYS A 92 4.55 7.03 -7.00
N PRO A 93 3.84 7.21 -8.13
CA PRO A 93 2.70 6.36 -8.48
C PRO A 93 3.11 4.89 -8.59
N GLU A 94 4.29 4.62 -9.15
CA GLU A 94 4.87 3.29 -9.26
C GLU A 94 5.14 2.60 -7.91
N MET A 95 5.56 3.34 -6.87
CA MET A 95 5.68 2.79 -5.52
C MET A 95 4.30 2.50 -4.91
N LEU A 96 3.31 3.38 -5.12
CA LEU A 96 1.95 3.14 -4.66
C LEU A 96 1.35 1.89 -5.29
N VAL A 97 1.51 1.74 -6.61
CA VAL A 97 1.06 0.56 -7.36
C VAL A 97 1.75 -0.70 -6.86
N HIS A 98 3.08 -0.65 -6.70
CA HIS A 98 3.87 -1.78 -6.19
C HIS A 98 3.33 -2.28 -4.85
N GLU A 99 3.21 -1.39 -3.87
CA GLU A 99 2.80 -1.76 -2.52
C GLU A 99 1.33 -2.24 -2.47
N LEU A 100 0.42 -1.56 -3.17
CA LEU A 100 -1.00 -1.92 -3.18
C LEU A 100 -1.28 -3.20 -3.97
N ALA A 101 -0.59 -3.43 -5.09
CA ALA A 101 -0.74 -4.65 -5.87
C ALA A 101 -0.38 -5.87 -5.03
N HIS A 102 0.72 -5.83 -4.26
CA HIS A 102 1.11 -6.91 -3.36
C HIS A 102 0.06 -7.21 -2.28
N VAL A 103 -0.54 -6.16 -1.72
CA VAL A 103 -1.62 -6.30 -0.72
C VAL A 103 -2.84 -6.96 -1.33
N LEU A 104 -3.25 -6.51 -2.52
CA LEU A 104 -4.41 -7.04 -3.23
C LEU A 104 -4.18 -8.47 -3.69
N GLN A 105 -3.03 -8.78 -4.27
CA GLN A 105 -2.65 -10.15 -4.67
C GLN A 105 -2.66 -11.10 -3.48
N GLN A 106 -2.08 -10.71 -2.33
CA GLN A 106 -2.05 -11.55 -1.13
C GLN A 106 -3.45 -11.81 -0.53
N SER A 107 -4.40 -10.92 -0.77
CA SER A 107 -5.76 -11.01 -0.24
C SER A 107 -6.78 -11.33 -1.35
N HIS A 108 -6.33 -12.01 -2.41
CA HIS A 108 -7.16 -12.51 -3.52
C HIS A 108 -8.01 -11.40 -4.16
N GLY A 109 -7.36 -10.30 -4.48
CA GLY A 109 -7.97 -9.12 -5.09
C GLY A 109 -8.75 -8.24 -4.13
N LYS A 110 -8.80 -8.53 -2.81
CA LYS A 110 -9.54 -7.73 -1.81
C LYS A 110 -8.58 -6.99 -0.90
N ILE A 111 -8.95 -5.79 -0.43
CA ILE A 111 -8.18 -5.17 0.67
C ILE A 111 -8.44 -5.96 1.96
N PRO A 112 -7.39 -6.37 2.69
CA PRO A 112 -7.55 -7.15 3.91
C PRO A 112 -8.31 -6.35 4.96
N LYS A 113 -9.08 -7.06 5.79
CA LYS A 113 -9.71 -6.45 6.95
C LYS A 113 -8.62 -6.05 7.97
N PRO A 114 -8.77 -4.92 8.66
CA PRO A 114 -7.86 -4.56 9.74
C PRO A 114 -7.83 -5.70 10.76
N LYS A 115 -6.62 -6.12 11.14
CA LYS A 115 -6.39 -7.05 12.23
C LYS A 115 -5.50 -6.33 13.23
N ASP A 116 -5.92 -6.34 14.48
CA ASP A 116 -5.18 -5.68 15.53
C ASP A 116 -3.76 -6.25 15.64
N GLY A 117 -2.78 -5.36 15.74
CA GLY A 117 -1.37 -5.73 15.83
C GLY A 117 -0.78 -6.44 14.60
N VAL A 118 -1.45 -6.51 13.43
CA VAL A 118 -0.91 -7.19 12.25
C VAL A 118 -0.83 -6.25 11.04
N ALA A 119 0.37 -6.11 10.48
CA ALA A 119 0.62 -5.42 9.23
C ALA A 119 0.96 -6.40 8.10
N LEU A 120 0.68 -5.97 6.88
CA LEU A 120 1.21 -6.55 5.66
C LEU A 120 2.39 -5.73 5.17
N ILE A 121 3.49 -6.40 4.86
CA ILE A 121 4.68 -5.76 4.31
C ILE A 121 5.03 -6.37 2.96
N SER A 122 5.42 -5.52 2.03
CA SER A 122 5.95 -5.91 0.73
C SER A 122 7.45 -5.58 0.70
N LYS A 123 8.25 -6.39 0.00
CA LYS A 123 9.72 -6.31 0.03
C LYS A 123 10.36 -6.36 -1.35
#